data_AF-A0A0L1IZE1-F1
#
_entry.id   AF-A0A0L1IZE1-F1
#
_cell.length_a   1.000
_cell.length_b   1.000
_cell.length_c   1.000
_cell.angle_alpha   90.00
_cell.angle_beta   90.00
_cell.angle_gamma   90.00
#
_symmetry.space_group_name_H-M   'P 1'
#
loop_
_entity.id
_entity.type
_entity.pdbx_description
1 polymer ?
#
loop_
_entity_poly.entity_id
_entity_poly.type
_entity_poly.pdbx_seq_one_letter_code
_entity_poly.pdbx_strand_id
1 'polypeptide(L)'
;MPLDTIYLTRHGHRLNWTIDYKTGEYKSQFPTPTGNPADPTLTSHGVRQSLELAEHLVSPEFSPKPFRIYSSPFYRCLQTIQPSVEALKERHNSAPSSETGIDRNADLDVRIENGVGEWFGPTSFFDHPSAPSPATLKTHFPTLLASDPEANYNPHLVPSTRGETIAQLHDRVATALAGIIADVDAEINALEASQPPSERTSKAILICAHAAPLIAMGRVLTGNMPDDADEEDFNVFTAGLSTFVRRGVTPSAGDSSAEQRELALGTRVIRPGTVVPVWRGGKGVSGGWDCVLNGDCSFLSAGAERGWHFNGEESFDTGPMAPSSALPTSSQDTSAERTGTKL
;
A
#
# COMPACT_ATOMS: atom_id res chain seq x y z
N MET A 1 22.45 -8.80 9.52
CA MET A 1 22.44 -7.80 8.44
C MET A 1 21.14 -7.03 8.59
N PRO A 2 21.07 -5.73 8.28
CA PRO A 2 19.80 -5.01 8.31
C PRO A 2 18.86 -5.52 7.22
N LEU A 3 17.58 -5.12 7.29
CA LEU A 3 16.65 -5.28 6.17
C LEU A 3 17.24 -4.59 4.93
N ASP A 4 17.43 -5.34 3.85
CA ASP A 4 18.13 -4.85 2.66
C ASP A 4 17.24 -4.73 1.42
N THR A 5 16.08 -5.38 1.40
CA THR A 5 15.19 -5.41 0.23
C THR A 5 13.74 -5.09 0.62
N ILE A 6 13.07 -4.26 -0.17
CA ILE A 6 11.63 -3.98 -0.04
C ILE A 6 10.97 -4.25 -1.40
N TYR A 7 9.96 -5.11 -1.39
CA TYR A 7 9.07 -5.33 -2.52
C TYR A 7 7.76 -4.59 -2.30
N LEU A 8 7.33 -3.84 -3.30
CA LEU A 8 6.08 -3.10 -3.29
C LEU A 8 5.17 -3.61 -4.40
N THR A 9 3.96 -4.06 -4.06
CA THR A 9 2.98 -4.52 -5.04
C THR A 9 1.67 -3.76 -4.90
N ARG A 10 1.06 -3.40 -6.04
CA ARG A 10 -0.31 -2.87 -6.03
C ARG A 10 -1.29 -4.03 -5.94
N HIS A 11 -2.48 -3.77 -5.38
CA HIS A 11 -3.61 -4.68 -5.57
C HIS A 11 -3.88 -4.96 -7.07
N GLY A 12 -4.49 -6.11 -7.37
CA GLY A 12 -4.90 -6.48 -8.73
C GLY A 12 -6.08 -5.66 -9.26
N HIS A 13 -6.50 -5.94 -10.49
CA HIS A 13 -7.61 -5.25 -11.16
C HIS A 13 -8.93 -5.43 -10.39
N ARG A 14 -9.49 -4.33 -9.89
CA ARG A 14 -10.66 -4.30 -8.99
C ARG A 14 -11.97 -3.93 -9.68
N LEU A 15 -13.08 -4.27 -9.04
CA LEU A 15 -14.38 -3.66 -9.34
C LEU A 15 -14.35 -2.16 -8.95
N ASN A 16 -15.20 -1.38 -9.60
CA ASN A 16 -15.25 0.06 -9.38
C ASN A 16 -16.19 0.44 -8.22
N TRP A 17 -15.96 1.64 -7.74
CA TRP A 17 -16.73 2.35 -6.73
C TRP A 17 -16.98 3.79 -7.23
N THR A 18 -17.88 4.52 -6.60
CA THR A 18 -18.12 5.94 -6.90
C THR A 18 -18.43 6.67 -5.60
N ILE A 19 -18.25 7.98 -5.60
CA ILE A 19 -18.70 8.86 -4.53
C ILE A 19 -19.72 9.85 -5.08
N ASP A 20 -20.82 10.05 -4.36
CA ASP A 20 -21.71 11.17 -4.61
C ASP A 20 -21.08 12.44 -4.02
N TYR A 21 -20.58 13.32 -4.88
CA TYR A 21 -19.88 14.55 -4.47
C TYR A 21 -20.76 15.53 -3.69
N LYS A 22 -22.09 15.39 -3.72
CA LYS A 22 -23.02 16.25 -2.97
C LYS A 22 -23.23 15.76 -1.55
N THR A 23 -23.17 14.45 -1.31
CA THR A 23 -23.50 13.84 -0.01
C THR A 23 -22.28 13.23 0.69
N GLY A 24 -21.19 13.00 -0.04
CA GLY A 24 -20.04 12.22 0.43
C GLY A 24 -20.31 10.71 0.47
N GLU A 25 -21.46 10.25 -0.04
CA GLU A 25 -21.86 8.85 0.05
C GLU A 25 -21.09 7.99 -0.98
N TYR A 26 -20.35 7.01 -0.48
CA TYR A 26 -19.67 6.00 -1.30
C TYR A 26 -20.63 4.91 -1.74
N LYS A 27 -20.56 4.53 -3.01
CA LYS A 27 -21.38 3.47 -3.62
C LYS A 27 -20.48 2.50 -4.37
N SER A 28 -20.65 1.22 -4.09
CA SER A 28 -20.12 0.13 -4.90
C SER A 28 -21.25 -0.45 -5.73
N GLN A 29 -20.96 -0.85 -6.97
CA GLN A 29 -21.93 -1.50 -7.84
C GLN A 29 -22.40 -2.86 -7.27
N PHE A 30 -21.53 -3.53 -6.52
CA PHE A 30 -21.80 -4.81 -5.89
C PHE A 30 -21.51 -4.73 -4.38
N PRO A 31 -22.23 -5.51 -3.55
CA PRO A 31 -21.93 -5.60 -2.12
C PRO A 31 -20.46 -5.93 -1.88
N THR A 32 -19.83 -5.20 -0.97
CA THR A 32 -18.44 -5.46 -0.60
C THR A 32 -18.38 -6.42 0.60
N PRO A 33 -17.37 -7.30 0.69
CA PRO A 33 -17.33 -8.34 1.72
C PRO A 33 -17.35 -7.80 3.15
N THR A 34 -16.72 -6.65 3.36
CA THR A 34 -16.58 -6.00 4.67
C THR A 34 -17.67 -4.96 4.94
N GLY A 35 -18.59 -4.76 3.99
CA GLY A 35 -19.59 -3.70 4.03
C GLY A 35 -19.03 -2.29 3.78
N ASN A 36 -17.71 -2.13 3.66
CA ASN A 36 -17.11 -0.86 3.28
C ASN A 36 -17.35 -0.62 1.77
N PRO A 37 -18.18 0.36 1.38
CA PRO A 37 -18.45 0.64 -0.05
C PRO A 37 -17.19 1.11 -0.78
N ALA A 38 -16.21 1.56 0.01
CA ALA A 38 -14.88 1.88 -0.40
C ALA A 38 -13.95 0.62 -0.50
N ASP A 39 -14.49 -0.59 -0.63
CA ASP A 39 -13.62 -1.78 -0.65
C ASP A 39 -14.11 -2.88 -1.58
N PRO A 40 -14.24 -2.58 -2.89
CA PRO A 40 -14.63 -3.58 -3.86
C PRO A 40 -13.59 -4.68 -3.97
N THR A 41 -14.05 -5.89 -4.30
CA THR A 41 -13.20 -7.04 -4.57
C THR A 41 -12.46 -6.91 -5.90
N LEU A 42 -11.50 -7.81 -6.12
CA LEU A 42 -10.90 -8.02 -7.43
C LEU A 42 -11.94 -8.51 -8.44
N THR A 43 -11.75 -8.10 -9.70
CA THR A 43 -12.42 -8.74 -10.86
C THR A 43 -11.85 -10.14 -11.08
N SER A 44 -12.52 -10.97 -11.89
CA SER A 44 -11.96 -12.27 -12.31
C SER A 44 -10.59 -12.15 -12.97
N HIS A 45 -10.34 -11.04 -13.67
CA HIS A 45 -9.04 -10.73 -14.23
C HIS A 45 -8.01 -10.35 -13.16
N GLY A 46 -8.39 -9.54 -12.16
CA GLY A 46 -7.52 -9.25 -11.02
C GLY A 46 -7.17 -10.47 -10.17
N VAL A 47 -8.07 -11.45 -10.08
CA VAL A 47 -7.79 -12.76 -9.47
C VAL A 47 -6.79 -13.57 -10.29
N ARG A 48 -6.77 -13.46 -11.62
CA ARG A 48 -5.70 -14.07 -12.43
C ARG A 48 -4.36 -13.40 -12.19
N GLN A 49 -4.34 -12.07 -12.14
CA GLN A 49 -3.13 -11.31 -11.81
C GLN A 49 -2.56 -11.71 -10.43
N SER A 50 -3.41 -11.97 -9.42
CA SER A 50 -2.94 -12.40 -8.10
C SER A 50 -2.32 -13.81 -8.10
N LEU A 51 -2.82 -14.71 -8.95
CA LEU A 51 -2.24 -16.04 -9.15
C LEU A 51 -0.89 -15.96 -9.86
N GLU A 52 -0.78 -15.14 -10.92
CA GLU A 52 0.47 -14.91 -11.64
C GLU A 52 1.54 -14.26 -10.74
N LEU A 53 1.14 -13.29 -9.90
CA LEU A 53 2.02 -12.74 -8.86
C LEU A 53 2.49 -13.81 -7.88
N ALA A 54 1.62 -14.73 -7.47
CA ALA A 54 2.00 -15.84 -6.59
C ALA A 54 3.03 -16.78 -7.24
N GLU A 55 2.80 -17.18 -8.49
CA GLU A 55 3.74 -17.98 -9.27
C GLU A 55 5.12 -17.31 -9.35
N HIS A 56 5.14 -16.00 -9.63
CA HIS A 56 6.37 -15.22 -9.65
C HIS A 56 7.08 -15.21 -8.28
N LEU A 57 6.37 -14.89 -7.20
CA LEU A 57 6.96 -14.77 -5.86
C LEU A 57 7.48 -16.09 -5.30
N VAL A 58 6.94 -17.24 -5.72
CA VAL A 58 7.45 -18.58 -5.29
C VAL A 58 8.48 -19.18 -6.23
N SER A 59 8.70 -18.59 -7.41
CA SER A 59 9.68 -19.06 -8.40
C SER A 59 11.11 -19.13 -7.85
N PRO A 60 11.96 -20.08 -8.27
CA PRO A 60 13.35 -20.15 -7.82
C PRO A 60 14.16 -18.87 -8.09
N GLU A 61 13.83 -18.12 -9.14
CA GLU A 61 14.54 -16.92 -9.59
C GLU A 61 14.23 -15.71 -8.71
N PHE A 62 13.05 -15.68 -8.08
CA PHE A 62 12.67 -14.58 -7.20
C PHE A 62 13.36 -14.70 -5.84
N SER A 63 14.32 -13.84 -5.56
CA SER A 63 15.14 -13.86 -4.34
C SER A 63 15.59 -12.45 -3.93
N PRO A 64 15.75 -12.16 -2.62
CA PRO A 64 15.37 -12.99 -1.46
C PRO A 64 13.84 -13.20 -1.34
N LYS A 65 13.41 -14.27 -0.68
CA LYS A 65 11.99 -14.45 -0.34
C LYS A 65 11.55 -13.49 0.77
N PRO A 66 10.27 -13.10 0.84
CA PRO A 66 9.78 -12.26 1.94
C PRO A 66 10.06 -12.90 3.31
N PHE A 67 10.70 -12.12 4.19
CA PHE A 67 10.93 -12.43 5.59
C PHE A 67 9.74 -11.99 6.46
N ARG A 68 9.08 -10.89 6.08
CA ARG A 68 7.81 -10.40 6.63
C ARG A 68 6.91 -9.90 5.50
N ILE A 69 5.61 -9.86 5.75
CA ILE A 69 4.62 -9.40 4.79
C ILE A 69 3.70 -8.38 5.47
N TYR A 70 3.50 -7.24 4.81
CA TYR A 70 2.60 -6.17 5.23
C TYR A 70 1.54 -5.95 4.16
N SER A 71 0.35 -5.58 4.59
CA SER A 71 -0.73 -5.20 3.67
C SER A 71 -1.48 -4.00 4.20
N SER A 72 -1.92 -3.15 3.28
CA SER A 72 -3.04 -2.26 3.52
C SER A 72 -4.25 -3.08 4.00
N PRO A 73 -5.07 -2.52 4.92
CA PRO A 73 -6.25 -3.19 5.48
C PRO A 73 -7.43 -3.35 4.48
N PHE A 74 -7.33 -2.82 3.27
CA PHE A 74 -8.39 -2.97 2.26
C PHE A 74 -8.40 -4.39 1.68
N TYR A 75 -9.59 -5.00 1.63
CA TYR A 75 -9.85 -6.37 1.20
C TYR A 75 -9.14 -6.73 -0.10
N ARG A 76 -9.17 -5.83 -1.10
CA ARG A 76 -8.51 -6.05 -2.40
C ARG A 76 -6.99 -6.27 -2.30
N CYS A 77 -6.32 -5.67 -1.31
CA CYS A 77 -4.88 -5.88 -1.10
C CYS A 77 -4.62 -7.29 -0.57
N LEU A 78 -5.36 -7.71 0.47
CA LEU A 78 -5.26 -9.06 1.02
C LEU A 78 -5.64 -10.13 -0.02
N GLN A 79 -6.72 -9.91 -0.78
CA GLN A 79 -7.13 -10.81 -1.87
C GLN A 79 -6.05 -10.93 -2.95
N THR A 80 -5.25 -9.88 -3.18
CA THR A 80 -4.17 -9.90 -4.17
C THR A 80 -3.00 -10.75 -3.70
N ILE A 81 -2.61 -10.67 -2.43
CA ILE A 81 -1.45 -11.43 -1.92
C ILE A 81 -1.81 -12.79 -1.34
N GLN A 82 -3.10 -13.10 -1.16
CA GLN A 82 -3.54 -14.36 -0.56
C GLN A 82 -2.88 -15.59 -1.21
N PRO A 83 -2.93 -15.77 -2.55
CA PRO A 83 -2.33 -16.95 -3.16
C PRO A 83 -0.81 -17.01 -2.95
N SER A 84 -0.12 -15.86 -2.97
CA SER A 84 1.32 -15.78 -2.73
C SER A 84 1.70 -16.17 -1.31
N VAL A 85 0.96 -15.64 -0.32
CA VAL A 85 1.21 -15.91 1.11
C VAL A 85 0.95 -17.38 1.42
N GLU A 86 -0.15 -17.95 0.94
CA GLU A 86 -0.49 -19.36 1.16
C GLU A 86 0.57 -20.29 0.56
N ALA A 87 0.99 -20.03 -0.69
CA ALA A 87 2.02 -20.82 -1.35
C ALA A 87 3.39 -20.70 -0.66
N LEU A 88 3.77 -19.50 -0.20
CA LEU A 88 5.00 -19.31 0.58
C LEU A 88 4.95 -20.06 1.93
N LYS A 89 3.81 -20.02 2.64
CA LYS A 89 3.61 -20.76 3.89
C LYS A 89 3.69 -22.27 3.68
N GLU A 90 3.05 -22.78 2.64
CA GLU A 90 3.10 -24.20 2.28
C GLU A 90 4.54 -24.65 2.04
N ARG A 91 5.31 -23.90 1.22
CA ARG A 91 6.72 -24.21 0.96
C ARG A 91 7.57 -24.13 2.22
N HIS A 92 7.42 -23.07 3.02
CA HIS A 92 8.16 -22.89 4.28
C HIS A 92 7.95 -24.06 5.25
N ASN A 93 6.74 -24.63 5.30
CA ASN A 93 6.40 -25.75 6.17
C ASN A 93 6.82 -27.11 5.59
N SER A 94 6.94 -27.23 4.26
CA SER A 94 7.10 -28.52 3.59
C SER A 94 8.55 -28.86 3.23
N ALA A 95 9.44 -27.87 3.12
CA ALA A 95 10.82 -28.07 2.70
C ALA A 95 11.79 -27.13 3.45
N PRO A 96 13.06 -27.53 3.65
CA PRO A 96 14.03 -26.73 4.36
C PRO A 96 14.39 -25.43 3.62
N SER A 97 14.83 -24.42 4.38
CA SER A 97 15.25 -23.11 3.84
C SER A 97 16.26 -23.18 2.69
N SER A 98 17.15 -24.19 2.69
CA SER A 98 18.14 -24.42 1.62
C SER A 98 17.52 -24.78 0.28
N GLU A 99 16.31 -25.31 0.26
CA GLU A 99 15.58 -25.68 -0.97
C GLU A 99 14.55 -24.63 -1.36
N THR A 100 13.92 -23.98 -0.38
CA THR A 100 12.84 -23.02 -0.64
C THR A 100 13.35 -21.60 -0.87
N GLY A 101 14.55 -21.28 -0.38
CA GLY A 101 15.07 -19.92 -0.30
C GLY A 101 14.36 -19.03 0.74
N ILE A 102 13.42 -19.59 1.51
CA ILE A 102 12.70 -18.88 2.56
C ILE A 102 13.54 -18.96 3.84
N ASP A 103 13.80 -17.81 4.46
CA ASP A 103 14.56 -17.77 5.72
C ASP A 103 13.86 -18.59 6.82
N ARG A 104 14.63 -19.33 7.61
CA ARG A 104 14.10 -20.20 8.67
C ARG A 104 13.31 -19.44 9.76
N ASN A 105 13.55 -18.14 9.91
CA ASN A 105 12.88 -17.27 10.87
C ASN A 105 11.86 -16.35 10.18
N ALA A 106 11.51 -16.63 8.92
CA ALA A 106 10.44 -15.92 8.23
C ALA A 106 9.12 -16.14 8.95
N ASP A 107 8.37 -15.05 9.09
CA ASP A 107 7.00 -15.04 9.58
C ASP A 107 6.16 -14.46 8.47
N LEU A 108 5.30 -15.33 7.92
CA LEU A 108 4.51 -15.05 6.74
C LEU A 108 3.05 -14.73 7.11
N ASP A 109 2.72 -14.64 8.41
CA ASP A 109 1.46 -14.05 8.83
C ASP A 109 1.44 -12.56 8.47
N VAL A 110 0.44 -12.14 7.71
CA VAL A 110 0.38 -10.78 7.17
C VAL A 110 0.10 -9.79 8.30
N ARG A 111 0.95 -8.76 8.38
CA ARG A 111 0.83 -7.62 9.29
C ARG A 111 -0.04 -6.54 8.65
N ILE A 112 -1.17 -6.21 9.27
CA ILE A 112 -2.09 -5.19 8.77
C ILE A 112 -1.56 -3.80 9.14
N GLU A 113 -1.19 -3.00 8.16
CA GLU A 113 -0.62 -1.67 8.36
C GLU A 113 -1.52 -0.58 7.76
N ASN A 114 -2.15 0.20 8.62
CA ASN A 114 -3.04 1.30 8.23
C ASN A 114 -2.29 2.45 7.57
N GLY A 115 -1.02 2.70 7.91
CA GLY A 115 -0.22 3.77 7.33
C GLY A 115 0.13 3.58 5.84
N VAL A 116 -0.04 2.37 5.31
CA VAL A 116 0.06 2.06 3.88
C VAL A 116 -1.30 1.90 3.19
N GLY A 117 -2.39 2.24 3.90
CA GLY A 117 -3.76 2.20 3.41
C GLY A 117 -4.03 3.13 2.23
N GLU A 118 -5.24 3.07 1.69
CA GLU A 118 -5.66 3.90 0.55
C GLU A 118 -5.48 5.39 0.83
N TRP A 119 -5.35 6.17 -0.23
CA TRP A 119 -5.37 7.63 -0.16
C TRP A 119 -6.76 8.17 -0.50
N PHE A 120 -7.26 9.06 0.35
CA PHE A 120 -8.43 9.87 0.06
C PHE A 120 -8.04 11.35 0.13
N GLY A 121 -8.44 12.12 -0.88
CA GLY A 121 -8.22 13.57 -0.91
C GLY A 121 -8.94 14.27 0.25
N PRO A 122 -8.45 15.45 0.68
CA PRO A 122 -8.93 16.10 1.89
C PRO A 122 -10.37 16.62 1.74
N THR A 123 -11.14 16.55 2.83
CA THR A 123 -12.50 17.11 2.88
C THR A 123 -12.90 17.61 4.27
N SER A 124 -13.47 18.83 4.33
CA SER A 124 -14.14 19.37 5.53
C SER A 124 -15.62 19.01 5.62
N PHE A 125 -16.17 18.22 4.68
CA PHE A 125 -17.60 17.94 4.63
C PHE A 125 -18.03 16.56 5.18
N PHE A 126 -17.32 15.47 4.93
CA PHE A 126 -17.71 14.11 5.35
C PHE A 126 -16.49 13.27 5.80
N ASP A 127 -16.75 12.11 6.41
CA ASP A 127 -15.70 11.14 6.74
C ASP A 127 -15.59 10.06 5.67
N HIS A 128 -14.38 9.79 5.21
CA HIS A 128 -14.11 8.65 4.35
C HIS A 128 -14.34 7.34 5.10
N PRO A 129 -14.81 6.29 4.42
CA PRO A 129 -14.99 4.97 5.03
C PRO A 129 -13.68 4.44 5.63
N SER A 130 -13.74 4.15 6.93
CA SER A 130 -12.61 3.57 7.64
C SER A 130 -12.31 2.16 7.16
N ALA A 131 -11.05 1.78 7.16
CA ALA A 131 -10.66 0.43 6.80
C ALA A 131 -11.20 -0.61 7.81
N PRO A 132 -11.46 -1.85 7.37
CA PRO A 132 -11.88 -2.93 8.26
C PRO A 132 -10.85 -3.22 9.37
N SER A 133 -11.31 -3.69 10.53
CA SER A 133 -10.40 -4.11 11.60
C SER A 133 -9.68 -5.42 11.25
N PRO A 134 -8.50 -5.71 11.85
CA PRO A 134 -7.84 -7.00 11.67
C PRO A 134 -8.73 -8.19 12.05
N ALA A 135 -9.55 -8.05 13.10
CA ALA A 135 -10.54 -9.07 13.49
C ALA A 135 -11.58 -9.33 12.39
N THR A 136 -12.12 -8.29 11.75
CA THR A 136 -13.04 -8.46 10.61
C THR A 136 -12.32 -9.14 9.44
N LEU A 137 -11.11 -8.69 9.09
CA LEU A 137 -10.32 -9.27 8.00
C LEU A 137 -9.98 -10.74 8.24
N LYS A 138 -9.71 -11.15 9.49
CA LYS A 138 -9.45 -12.56 9.85
C LYS A 138 -10.61 -13.48 9.50
N THR A 139 -11.85 -13.00 9.59
CA THR A 139 -13.02 -13.82 9.21
C THR A 139 -13.07 -14.11 7.71
N HIS A 140 -12.50 -13.23 6.90
CA HIS A 140 -12.44 -13.37 5.45
C HIS A 140 -11.15 -14.06 4.96
N PHE A 141 -10.03 -13.85 5.65
CA PHE A 141 -8.70 -14.35 5.29
C PHE A 141 -8.05 -15.12 6.45
N PRO A 142 -8.65 -16.23 6.93
CA PRO A 142 -8.18 -16.94 8.12
C PRO A 142 -6.79 -17.55 7.95
N THR A 143 -6.36 -17.82 6.72
CA THR A 143 -5.05 -18.40 6.36
C THR A 143 -3.94 -17.35 6.28
N LEU A 144 -4.27 -16.07 6.10
CA LEU A 144 -3.28 -15.01 5.90
C LEU A 144 -2.76 -14.46 7.23
N LEU A 145 -3.67 -14.22 8.17
CA LEU A 145 -3.38 -13.52 9.40
C LEU A 145 -3.05 -14.50 10.53
N ALA A 146 -2.31 -14.03 11.53
CA ALA A 146 -2.09 -14.76 12.77
C ALA A 146 -3.42 -15.13 13.46
N SER A 147 -3.38 -16.08 14.40
CA SER A 147 -4.56 -16.46 15.18
C SER A 147 -5.16 -15.27 15.95
N ASP A 148 -4.30 -14.42 16.51
CA ASP A 148 -4.66 -13.13 17.10
C ASP A 148 -3.90 -12.02 16.36
N PRO A 149 -4.51 -11.40 15.33
CA PRO A 149 -3.81 -10.42 14.51
C PRO A 149 -3.51 -9.11 15.25
N GLU A 150 -4.31 -8.73 16.24
CA GLU A 150 -4.13 -7.48 17.01
C GLU A 150 -3.02 -7.62 18.06
N ALA A 151 -2.87 -8.82 18.65
CA ALA A 151 -1.71 -9.13 19.48
C ALA A 151 -0.43 -9.31 18.65
N ASN A 152 -0.53 -9.79 17.41
CA ASN A 152 0.62 -10.02 16.54
C ASN A 152 1.25 -8.72 16.03
N TYR A 153 0.43 -7.77 15.58
CA TYR A 153 0.92 -6.52 15.02
C TYR A 153 -0.07 -5.37 15.21
N ASN A 154 0.45 -4.22 15.66
CA ASN A 154 -0.28 -2.96 15.69
C ASN A 154 0.31 -1.98 14.65
N PRO A 155 -0.51 -1.25 13.89
CA PRO A 155 -0.01 -0.28 12.93
C PRO A 155 0.75 0.86 13.62
N HIS A 156 1.60 1.57 12.89
CA HIS A 156 2.31 2.73 13.43
C HIS A 156 1.38 3.93 13.64
N LEU A 157 0.48 4.12 12.70
CA LEU A 157 -0.53 5.18 12.71
C LEU A 157 -1.78 4.71 11.98
N VAL A 158 -2.89 5.40 12.23
CA VAL A 158 -4.12 5.29 11.46
C VAL A 158 -4.38 6.63 10.77
N PRO A 159 -4.52 6.67 9.43
CA PRO A 159 -4.71 7.92 8.69
C PRO A 159 -6.00 8.62 9.09
N SER A 160 -6.05 9.94 8.86
CA SER A 160 -7.25 10.74 9.07
C SER A 160 -8.43 10.24 8.23
N THR A 161 -9.63 10.23 8.83
CA THR A 161 -10.88 9.99 8.09
C THR A 161 -11.29 11.21 7.26
N ARG A 162 -10.59 12.33 7.38
CA ARG A 162 -10.85 13.58 6.66
C ARG A 162 -10.02 13.73 5.38
N GLY A 163 -9.28 12.69 5.02
CA GLY A 163 -8.40 12.69 3.85
C GLY A 163 -7.12 13.48 4.10
N GLU A 164 -6.27 13.51 3.08
CA GLU A 164 -4.89 13.98 3.17
C GLU A 164 -4.52 14.71 1.89
N THR A 165 -3.81 15.83 1.99
CA THR A 165 -3.13 16.42 0.82
C THR A 165 -2.06 15.45 0.30
N ILE A 166 -1.56 15.67 -0.94
CA ILE A 166 -0.45 14.87 -1.47
C ILE A 166 0.76 14.92 -0.53
N ALA A 167 1.10 16.10 0.02
CA ALA A 167 2.20 16.24 0.97
C ALA A 167 1.99 15.42 2.26
N GLN A 168 0.78 15.47 2.83
CA GLN A 168 0.42 14.71 4.03
C GLN A 168 0.45 13.20 3.79
N LEU A 169 0.03 12.73 2.61
CA LEU A 169 0.15 11.32 2.22
C LEU A 169 1.62 10.86 2.23
N HIS A 170 2.54 11.67 1.69
CA HIS A 170 3.96 11.31 1.70
C HIS A 170 4.50 11.25 3.13
N ASP A 171 4.15 12.21 3.99
CA ASP A 171 4.60 12.22 5.39
C ASP A 171 3.99 11.06 6.21
N ARG A 172 2.74 10.68 5.95
CA ARG A 172 2.10 9.48 6.49
C ARG A 172 2.90 8.22 6.12
N VAL A 173 3.16 8.04 4.83
CA VAL A 173 3.87 6.88 4.30
C VAL A 173 5.32 6.84 4.81
N ALA A 174 5.99 7.99 4.90
CA ALA A 174 7.33 8.11 5.48
C ALA A 174 7.36 7.67 6.94
N THR A 175 6.36 8.10 7.70
CA THR A 175 6.22 7.74 9.11
C THR A 175 5.99 6.23 9.27
N ALA A 176 5.09 5.64 8.47
CA ALA A 176 4.80 4.21 8.51
C ALA A 176 6.01 3.36 8.10
N LEU A 177 6.66 3.70 6.97
CA LEU A 177 7.82 2.95 6.48
C LEU A 177 9.02 3.05 7.43
N ALA A 178 9.31 4.23 7.98
CA ALA A 178 10.41 4.36 8.94
C ALA A 178 10.21 3.47 10.17
N GLY A 179 8.98 3.40 10.69
CA GLY A 179 8.61 2.51 11.78
C GLY A 179 8.71 1.03 11.42
N ILE A 180 8.13 0.62 10.30
CA ILE A 180 8.21 -0.76 9.79
C ILE A 180 9.67 -1.19 9.63
N ILE A 181 10.50 -0.36 9.01
CA ILE A 181 11.91 -0.66 8.78
C ILE A 181 12.66 -0.79 10.12
N ALA A 182 12.40 0.12 11.07
CA ALA A 182 13.03 0.07 12.39
C ALA A 182 12.64 -1.19 13.18
N ASP A 183 11.37 -1.58 13.15
CA ASP A 183 10.88 -2.82 13.76
C ASP A 183 11.59 -4.04 13.18
N VAL A 184 11.62 -4.14 11.84
CA VAL A 184 12.21 -5.29 11.16
C VAL A 184 13.72 -5.33 11.35
N ASP A 185 14.41 -4.20 11.33
CA ASP A 185 15.84 -4.12 11.66
C ASP A 185 16.11 -4.60 13.09
N ALA A 186 15.28 -4.19 14.06
CA ALA A 186 15.41 -4.64 15.45
C ALA A 186 15.15 -6.15 15.60
N GLU A 187 14.11 -6.68 14.94
CA GLU A 187 13.82 -8.12 14.91
C GLU A 187 15.00 -8.91 14.32
N ILE A 188 15.53 -8.49 13.17
CA ILE A 188 16.65 -9.17 12.53
C ILE A 188 17.90 -9.12 13.43
N ASN A 189 18.21 -7.96 14.00
CA ASN A 189 19.34 -7.81 14.91
C ASN A 189 19.23 -8.74 16.13
N ALA A 190 18.04 -8.87 16.70
CA ALA A 190 17.79 -9.78 17.83
C ALA A 190 17.98 -11.25 17.42
N LEU A 191 17.42 -11.66 16.29
CA LEU A 191 17.52 -13.03 15.79
C LEU A 191 18.95 -13.42 15.41
N GLU A 192 19.72 -12.47 14.87
CA GLU A 192 21.08 -12.71 14.37
C GLU A 192 22.18 -12.38 15.39
N ALA A 193 21.83 -11.93 16.60
CA ALA A 193 22.78 -11.53 17.64
C ALA A 193 23.77 -12.66 17.99
N SER A 194 23.29 -13.90 18.04
CA SER A 194 24.10 -15.10 18.29
C SER A 194 24.48 -15.88 17.03
N GLN A 195 24.08 -15.41 15.84
CA GLN A 195 24.34 -16.11 14.59
C GLN A 195 25.69 -15.69 13.98
N PRO A 196 26.53 -16.64 13.52
CA PRO A 196 27.78 -16.32 12.84
C PRO A 196 27.49 -15.57 11.54
N PRO A 197 28.37 -14.64 11.09
CA PRO A 197 28.14 -13.86 9.87
C PRO A 197 27.85 -14.69 8.61
N SER A 198 28.42 -15.90 8.51
CA SER A 198 28.21 -16.82 7.39
C SER A 198 26.80 -17.43 7.32
N GLU A 199 26.02 -17.37 8.41
CA GLU A 199 24.65 -17.86 8.46
C GLU A 199 23.61 -16.75 8.29
N ARG A 200 24.04 -15.49 8.25
CA ARG A 200 23.15 -14.34 8.06
C ARG A 200 22.75 -14.25 6.59
N THR A 201 21.45 -14.12 6.35
CA THR A 201 20.85 -14.08 5.02
C THR A 201 20.38 -12.66 4.69
N SER A 202 20.20 -12.39 3.40
CA SER A 202 19.52 -11.18 2.95
C SER A 202 18.05 -11.25 3.35
N LYS A 203 17.47 -10.10 3.74
CA LYS A 203 16.10 -10.02 4.26
C LYS A 203 15.28 -9.07 3.41
N ALA A 204 14.11 -9.54 2.99
CA ALA A 204 13.11 -8.74 2.30
C ALA A 204 11.81 -8.60 3.07
N ILE A 205 11.09 -7.49 2.83
CA ILE A 205 9.66 -7.41 3.14
C ILE A 205 8.84 -7.23 1.87
N LEU A 206 7.63 -7.78 1.86
CA LEU A 206 6.62 -7.51 0.83
C LEU A 206 5.54 -6.60 1.40
N ILE A 207 5.20 -5.52 0.69
CA ILE A 207 4.14 -4.59 1.06
C ILE A 207 3.11 -4.52 -0.07
N CYS A 208 1.86 -4.88 0.21
CA CYS A 208 0.74 -4.70 -0.72
C CYS A 208 -0.08 -3.44 -0.39
N ALA A 209 -0.24 -2.55 -1.38
CA ALA A 209 -0.93 -1.28 -1.21
C ALA A 209 -1.68 -0.82 -2.48
N HIS A 210 -1.90 0.50 -2.60
CA HIS A 210 -2.66 1.16 -3.65
C HIS A 210 -1.77 2.10 -4.47
N ALA A 211 -2.26 2.56 -5.62
CA ALA A 211 -1.46 3.39 -6.54
C ALA A 211 -0.81 4.60 -5.86
N ALA A 212 -1.60 5.50 -5.27
CA ALA A 212 -1.06 6.73 -4.67
C ALA A 212 -0.09 6.47 -3.51
N PRO A 213 -0.40 5.60 -2.52
CA PRO A 213 0.56 5.19 -1.51
C PRO A 213 1.85 4.60 -2.09
N LEU A 214 1.80 3.84 -3.20
CA LEU A 214 3.00 3.25 -3.80
C LEU A 214 3.92 4.29 -4.46
N ILE A 215 3.37 5.30 -5.14
CA ILE A 215 4.17 6.42 -5.65
C ILE A 215 4.81 7.17 -4.48
N ALA A 216 4.02 7.45 -3.44
CA ALA A 216 4.52 8.10 -2.23
C ALA A 216 5.63 7.27 -1.57
N MET A 217 5.50 5.94 -1.49
CA MET A 217 6.54 5.05 -0.98
C MET A 217 7.81 5.14 -1.83
N GLY A 218 7.71 5.14 -3.16
CA GLY A 218 8.87 5.28 -4.04
C GLY A 218 9.66 6.57 -3.78
N ARG A 219 8.95 7.70 -3.73
CA ARG A 219 9.54 9.02 -3.43
C ARG A 219 10.14 9.08 -2.03
N VAL A 220 9.45 8.53 -1.04
CA VAL A 220 9.88 8.48 0.38
C VAL A 220 11.08 7.58 0.61
N LEU A 221 11.14 6.42 -0.05
CA LEU A 221 12.24 5.47 0.05
C LEU A 221 13.50 6.02 -0.62
N THR A 222 13.36 6.65 -1.78
CA THR A 222 14.50 7.24 -2.52
C THR A 222 14.94 8.58 -1.94
N GLY A 223 14.01 9.30 -1.30
CA GLY A 223 14.17 10.68 -0.85
C GLY A 223 13.98 11.73 -1.93
N ASN A 224 13.52 11.30 -3.11
CA ASN A 224 13.33 12.16 -4.27
C ASN A 224 11.87 12.57 -4.35
N MET A 225 11.55 13.74 -3.77
CA MET A 225 10.30 14.41 -4.06
C MET A 225 10.51 15.30 -5.30
N PRO A 226 9.77 15.11 -6.40
CA PRO A 226 9.84 16.01 -7.54
C PRO A 226 9.23 17.39 -7.20
N ASP A 227 9.65 18.43 -7.92
CA ASP A 227 9.07 19.77 -7.80
C ASP A 227 7.61 19.79 -8.30
N ASP A 228 7.32 19.00 -9.34
CA ASP A 228 5.98 18.76 -9.87
C ASP A 228 5.45 17.42 -9.34
N ALA A 229 4.28 17.44 -8.70
CA ALA A 229 3.67 16.22 -8.16
C ALA A 229 3.28 15.23 -9.27
N ASP A 230 3.05 15.72 -10.49
CA ASP A 230 2.54 14.96 -11.64
C ASP A 230 3.61 14.08 -12.30
N GLU A 231 4.88 14.24 -11.91
CA GLU A 231 5.99 13.44 -12.44
C GLU A 231 5.68 11.94 -12.35
N GLU A 232 5.75 11.24 -13.49
CA GLU A 232 5.53 9.79 -13.61
C GLU A 232 6.81 9.00 -13.26
N ASP A 233 7.32 9.21 -12.05
CA ASP A 233 8.58 8.63 -11.57
C ASP A 233 8.45 7.16 -11.09
N PHE A 234 7.26 6.74 -10.66
CA PHE A 234 6.99 5.37 -10.20
C PHE A 234 5.80 4.71 -10.89
N ASN A 235 6.06 3.56 -11.51
CA ASN A 235 5.08 2.76 -12.22
C ASN A 235 4.25 1.90 -11.25
N VAL A 236 2.96 2.20 -11.14
CA VAL A 236 2.05 1.54 -10.18
C VAL A 236 0.93 0.76 -10.86
N PHE A 237 1.29 -0.16 -11.75
CA PHE A 237 0.33 -1.04 -12.45
C PHE A 237 -0.36 -2.03 -11.51
N THR A 238 -1.56 -2.50 -11.87
CA THR A 238 -2.28 -3.51 -11.07
C THR A 238 -1.48 -4.82 -10.98
N ALA A 239 -1.26 -5.32 -9.75
CA ALA A 239 -0.39 -6.46 -9.45
C ALA A 239 1.06 -6.35 -9.96
N GLY A 240 1.50 -5.16 -10.39
CA GLY A 240 2.88 -4.89 -10.72
C GLY A 240 3.75 -4.82 -9.47
N LEU A 241 5.04 -5.15 -9.61
CA LEU A 241 5.98 -5.28 -8.51
C LEU A 241 7.16 -4.32 -8.69
N SER A 242 7.44 -3.51 -7.67
CA SER A 242 8.66 -2.71 -7.60
C SER A 242 9.62 -3.28 -6.55
N THR A 243 10.92 -3.17 -6.81
CA THR A 243 11.99 -3.65 -5.93
C THR A 243 12.90 -2.51 -5.54
N PHE A 244 13.11 -2.35 -4.24
CA PHE A 244 14.00 -1.36 -3.65
C PHE A 244 15.09 -2.06 -2.85
N VAL A 245 16.33 -1.59 -2.99
CA VAL A 245 17.49 -2.10 -2.26
C VAL A 245 18.05 -1.00 -1.36
N ARG A 246 18.38 -1.32 -0.11
CA ARG A 246 18.89 -0.33 0.85
C ARG A 246 20.26 0.19 0.42
N ARG A 247 20.47 1.49 0.54
CA ARG A 247 21.80 2.11 0.34
C ARG A 247 22.75 1.72 1.47
N GLY A 248 23.98 1.35 1.12
CA GLY A 248 25.04 1.03 2.09
C GLY A 248 25.73 2.24 2.72
N VAL A 249 25.27 3.46 2.44
CA VAL A 249 25.94 4.71 2.82
C VAL A 249 25.07 5.49 3.80
N THR A 250 25.66 5.97 4.88
CA THR A 250 25.01 6.89 5.80
C THR A 250 24.79 8.22 5.07
N PRO A 251 23.56 8.76 5.01
CA PRO A 251 23.30 10.02 4.32
C PRO A 251 24.22 11.11 4.85
N SER A 252 24.86 11.87 3.95
CA SER A 252 25.60 13.06 4.31
C SER A 252 24.64 14.03 5.01
N ALA A 253 25.07 14.62 6.13
CA ALA A 253 24.31 15.62 6.86
C ALA A 253 24.19 16.91 6.03
N GLY A 254 23.32 16.92 5.03
CA GLY A 254 22.91 18.10 4.27
C GLY A 254 21.78 18.85 4.99
N ASP A 255 21.82 20.18 4.89
CA ASP A 255 21.01 21.14 5.65
C ASP A 255 19.57 20.70 5.86
N SER A 256 19.18 20.63 7.14
CA SER A 256 17.80 20.49 7.56
C SER A 256 17.12 21.86 7.47
N SER A 257 16.72 22.29 6.28
CA SER A 257 15.64 23.27 6.22
C SER A 257 14.41 22.62 6.85
N ALA A 258 13.85 23.30 7.87
CA ALA A 258 12.64 22.86 8.55
C ALA A 258 11.44 23.10 7.62
N GLU A 259 11.30 22.28 6.60
CA GLU A 259 10.03 22.15 5.91
C GLU A 259 8.99 21.64 6.92
N GLN A 260 7.81 22.26 6.88
CA GLN A 260 6.70 21.95 7.77
C GLN A 260 6.20 20.54 7.42
N ARG A 261 6.65 19.56 8.21
CA ARG A 261 6.26 18.15 8.08
C ARG A 261 5.11 17.89 9.03
N GLU A 262 3.97 17.50 8.50
CA GLU A 262 2.78 17.35 9.31
C GLU A 262 1.90 16.23 8.78
N LEU A 263 1.47 15.37 9.71
CA LEU A 263 0.42 14.40 9.44
C LEU A 263 -0.92 15.14 9.36
N ALA A 264 -1.83 14.66 8.52
CA ALA A 264 -3.17 15.26 8.43
C ALA A 264 -3.87 15.28 9.80
N LEU A 265 -4.60 16.35 10.10
CA LEU A 265 -5.38 16.47 11.33
C LEU A 265 -6.33 15.27 11.45
N GLY A 266 -6.36 14.64 12.64
CA GLY A 266 -7.14 13.43 12.89
C GLY A 266 -6.35 12.13 12.64
N THR A 267 -5.15 12.20 12.06
CA THR A 267 -4.23 11.05 12.04
C THR A 267 -3.87 10.65 13.46
N ARG A 268 -4.07 9.36 13.79
CA ARG A 268 -3.81 8.82 15.11
C ARG A 268 -2.48 8.07 15.11
N VAL A 269 -1.50 8.58 15.85
CA VAL A 269 -0.28 7.83 16.15
C VAL A 269 -0.60 6.76 17.20
N ILE A 270 -0.31 5.50 16.88
CA ILE A 270 -0.62 4.35 17.76
C ILE A 270 0.60 3.97 18.59
N ARG A 271 1.79 3.96 17.99
CA ARG A 271 3.03 3.55 18.66
C ARG A 271 3.79 4.77 19.20
N PRO A 272 4.14 4.80 20.50
CA PRO A 272 4.91 5.89 21.09
C PRO A 272 6.24 6.15 20.35
N GLY A 273 6.61 7.42 20.19
CA GLY A 273 7.86 7.80 19.51
C GLY A 273 7.79 7.83 17.98
N THR A 274 6.66 7.46 17.39
CA THR A 274 6.42 7.59 15.94
C THR A 274 6.31 9.07 15.57
N VAL A 275 7.20 9.52 14.69
CA VAL A 275 7.28 10.91 14.19
C VAL A 275 7.57 10.92 12.70
N VAL A 276 7.25 12.02 12.01
CA VAL A 276 7.59 12.18 10.59
C VAL A 276 9.11 12.28 10.44
N PRO A 277 9.77 11.34 9.74
CA PRO A 277 11.22 11.35 9.58
C PRO A 277 11.67 12.43 8.59
N VAL A 278 12.94 12.80 8.64
CA VAL A 278 13.58 13.55 7.55
C VAL A 278 13.85 12.58 6.40
N TRP A 279 13.12 12.71 5.29
CA TRP A 279 13.25 11.78 4.16
C TRP A 279 13.60 12.47 2.83
N ARG A 280 13.26 13.75 2.65
CA ARG A 280 13.50 14.51 1.40
C ARG A 280 14.98 14.81 1.14
N GLY A 281 15.27 15.30 -0.07
CA GLY A 281 16.61 15.73 -0.48
C GLY A 281 17.56 14.55 -0.74
N GLY A 282 17.03 13.47 -1.29
CA GLY A 282 17.78 12.24 -1.58
C GLY A 282 18.15 11.42 -0.34
N LYS A 283 17.67 11.79 0.86
CA LYS A 283 17.98 11.07 2.11
C LYS A 283 17.28 9.71 2.15
N GLY A 284 15.99 9.71 1.83
CA GLY A 284 15.09 8.57 1.98
C GLY A 284 14.89 8.16 3.44
N VAL A 285 13.85 7.38 3.71
CA VAL A 285 13.64 6.84 5.06
C VAL A 285 14.71 5.80 5.43
N SER A 286 15.13 5.81 6.70
CA SER A 286 16.03 4.79 7.29
C SER A 286 17.34 4.55 6.53
N GLY A 287 17.92 5.61 5.95
CA GLY A 287 19.20 5.56 5.21
C GLY A 287 19.06 5.56 3.69
N GLY A 288 17.82 5.50 3.18
CA GLY A 288 17.53 5.61 1.75
C GLY A 288 17.70 4.32 0.98
N TRP A 289 17.02 4.27 -0.17
CA TRP A 289 16.86 3.07 -0.98
C TRP A 289 16.92 3.41 -2.45
N ASP A 290 17.42 2.48 -3.26
CA ASP A 290 17.45 2.60 -4.71
C ASP A 290 16.39 1.69 -5.33
N CYS A 291 15.56 2.26 -6.21
CA CYS A 291 14.59 1.49 -6.99
C CYS A 291 15.34 0.78 -8.12
N VAL A 292 15.50 -0.54 -8.00
CA VAL A 292 16.21 -1.38 -8.97
C VAL A 292 15.26 -2.02 -9.99
N LEU A 293 13.96 -2.04 -9.68
CA LEU A 293 12.90 -2.50 -10.57
C LEU A 293 11.64 -1.66 -10.31
N ASN A 294 11.11 -1.01 -11.34
CA ASN A 294 10.03 -0.03 -11.22
C ASN A 294 8.76 -0.50 -11.94
N GLY A 295 7.85 -1.09 -11.17
CA GLY A 295 6.55 -1.58 -11.66
C GLY A 295 6.66 -2.72 -12.67
N ASP A 296 7.47 -3.74 -12.40
CA ASP A 296 7.57 -4.91 -13.26
C ASP A 296 6.24 -5.64 -13.38
N CYS A 297 5.89 -5.96 -14.63
CA CYS A 297 4.71 -6.71 -15.03
C CYS A 297 5.09 -7.82 -16.02
N SER A 298 6.38 -8.15 -16.15
CA SER A 298 6.89 -9.15 -17.09
C SER A 298 6.36 -10.56 -16.81
N PHE A 299 5.99 -10.83 -15.55
CA PHE A 299 5.35 -12.07 -15.10
C PHE A 299 3.82 -12.09 -15.28
N LEU A 300 3.19 -10.95 -15.62
CA LEU A 300 1.75 -10.88 -15.86
C LEU A 300 1.45 -11.16 -17.34
N SER A 301 0.52 -12.07 -17.62
CA SER A 301 0.21 -12.46 -18.99
C SER A 301 -0.40 -11.33 -19.83
N ALA A 302 -1.05 -10.36 -19.17
CA ALA A 302 -1.61 -9.16 -19.78
C ALA A 302 -0.66 -7.95 -19.75
N GLY A 303 0.53 -8.09 -19.17
CA GLY A 303 1.49 -7.00 -19.03
C GLY A 303 1.01 -5.88 -18.10
N ALA A 304 1.51 -4.67 -18.36
CA ALA A 304 1.23 -3.49 -17.56
C ALA A 304 -0.17 -2.92 -17.83
N GLU A 305 -0.98 -2.77 -16.78
CA GLU A 305 -2.36 -2.28 -16.87
C GLU A 305 -2.69 -1.27 -15.78
N ARG A 306 -3.60 -0.34 -16.10
CA ARG A 306 -4.18 0.63 -15.14
C ARG A 306 -3.14 1.47 -14.38
N GLY A 307 -2.08 1.92 -15.05
CA GLY A 307 -1.14 2.89 -14.50
C GLY A 307 -1.86 4.13 -13.94
N TRP A 308 -1.22 4.81 -13.00
CA TRP A 308 -1.76 5.97 -12.32
C TRP A 308 -0.61 6.88 -11.89
N HIS A 309 -0.84 8.18 -11.86
CA HIS A 309 0.07 9.20 -11.34
C HIS A 309 -0.76 10.25 -10.58
N PHE A 310 -0.12 11.05 -9.73
CA PHE A 310 -0.80 12.18 -9.09
C PHE A 310 -1.22 13.22 -10.13
N ASN A 311 -2.31 13.93 -9.84
CA ASN A 311 -2.56 15.21 -10.48
C ASN A 311 -2.48 16.30 -9.40
N GLY A 312 -1.66 17.32 -9.58
CA GLY A 312 -1.28 18.29 -8.55
C GLY A 312 -2.46 19.07 -8.00
N GLU A 313 -3.55 19.14 -8.76
CA GLU A 313 -4.82 19.71 -8.34
C GLU A 313 -5.58 18.83 -7.33
N GLU A 314 -5.16 17.60 -7.02
CA GLU A 314 -5.89 16.72 -6.08
C GLU A 314 -5.70 17.09 -4.58
N SER A 315 -4.98 18.18 -4.28
CA SER A 315 -4.66 18.61 -2.91
C SER A 315 -5.64 19.64 -2.30
N PHE A 316 -6.74 19.99 -2.97
CA PHE A 316 -7.73 20.93 -2.41
C PHE A 316 -8.83 20.23 -1.60
N ASP A 317 -9.30 20.93 -0.57
CA ASP A 317 -10.50 20.53 0.17
C ASP A 317 -11.71 20.68 -0.74
N THR A 318 -12.38 19.57 -1.06
CA THR A 318 -13.53 19.59 -1.95
C THR A 318 -14.73 20.34 -1.37
N GLY A 319 -14.80 20.54 -0.04
CA GLY A 319 -15.94 21.15 0.64
C GLY A 319 -17.29 20.51 0.24
N PRO A 320 -18.43 21.16 0.55
CA PRO A 320 -19.69 20.83 -0.09
C PRO A 320 -19.68 21.36 -1.53
N MET A 321 -19.42 20.48 -2.49
CA MET A 321 -19.34 20.77 -3.93
C MET A 321 -20.68 21.24 -4.57
N ALA A 322 -21.74 21.39 -3.78
CA ALA A 322 -23.01 21.96 -4.21
C ALA A 322 -23.54 22.96 -3.17
N PRO A 323 -24.12 24.11 -3.59
CA PRO A 323 -24.77 25.03 -2.66
C PRO A 323 -25.94 24.34 -1.97
N SER A 324 -26.28 24.77 -0.75
CA SER A 324 -27.39 24.20 0.04
C SER A 324 -28.76 24.23 -0.67
N SER A 325 -28.88 25.02 -1.74
CA SER A 325 -30.06 25.14 -2.61
C SER A 325 -30.08 24.16 -3.79
N ALA A 326 -29.05 23.35 -4.00
CA ALA A 326 -28.98 22.45 -5.14
C ALA A 326 -29.85 21.21 -4.94
N LEU A 327 -30.93 21.10 -5.73
CA LEU A 327 -31.74 19.89 -5.75
C LEU A 327 -30.95 18.70 -6.34
N PRO A 328 -31.21 17.46 -5.89
CA PRO A 328 -30.65 16.27 -6.50
C PRO A 328 -31.16 16.17 -7.95
N THR A 329 -30.24 16.20 -8.91
CA THR A 329 -30.54 15.89 -10.31
C THR A 329 -30.73 14.38 -10.40
N SER A 330 -31.98 13.95 -10.38
CA SER A 330 -32.37 12.61 -10.81
C SER A 330 -31.80 12.37 -12.21
N SER A 331 -30.91 11.40 -12.36
CA SER A 331 -30.46 10.90 -13.65
C SER A 331 -31.58 10.07 -14.30
N GLN A 332 -32.71 10.71 -14.65
CA GLN A 332 -33.80 10.16 -15.45
C GLN A 332 -34.55 11.21 -16.30
N ASP A 333 -33.92 12.32 -16.67
CA ASP A 333 -34.46 13.20 -17.72
C ASP A 333 -33.48 13.32 -18.89
N THR A 334 -33.24 12.19 -19.58
CA THR A 334 -33.01 12.25 -21.02
C THR A 334 -34.38 12.23 -21.68
N SER A 335 -35.01 13.40 -21.79
CA SER A 335 -36.09 13.62 -22.75
C SER A 335 -35.49 13.46 -24.15
N ALA A 336 -35.61 12.25 -24.70
CA ALA A 336 -35.43 12.05 -26.12
C ALA A 336 -36.56 12.82 -26.83
N GLU A 337 -36.26 14.01 -27.32
CA GLU A 337 -37.02 14.65 -28.39
C GLU A 337 -37.02 13.70 -29.61
N ARG A 338 -38.03 12.83 -29.68
CA ARG A 338 -38.45 12.22 -30.94
C ARG A 338 -39.45 13.15 -31.60
N THR A 339 -38.96 14.20 -32.24
CA THR A 339 -39.66 14.81 -33.37
C THR A 339 -39.61 13.81 -34.53
N GLY A 340 -40.75 13.21 -34.84
CA GLY A 340 -40.89 12.24 -35.93
C GLY A 340 -40.98 12.88 -37.31
N THR A 341 -40.82 12.06 -38.35
CA THR A 341 -41.71 12.12 -39.53
C THR A 341 -41.69 10.81 -40.32
N LYS A 342 -42.89 10.23 -40.45
CA LYS A 342 -43.47 9.42 -41.54
C LYS A 342 -42.54 8.96 -42.68
N LEU A 343 -42.48 7.65 -42.93
CA LEU A 343 -43.35 6.92 -43.87
C LEU A 343 -43.30 5.41 -43.55
#